data_AF-A0A4V1UW52-F1
#
_entry.id   AF-A0A4V1UW52-F1
#
_cell.length_a   1.000
_cell.length_b   1.000
_cell.length_c   1.000
_cell.angle_alpha   90.00
_cell.angle_beta   90.00
_cell.angle_gamma   90.00
#
_symmetry.space_group_name_H-M   'P 1'
#
loop_
_entity.id
_entity.type
_entity.pdbx_description
1 polymer ?
#
loop_
_entity_poly.entity_id
_entity_poly.type
_entity_poly.pdbx_seq_one_letter_code
_entity_poly.pdbx_strand_id
1 'polypeptide(L)'
;ERHPEVWTHYVRTRDEEGAALSLEQRHRVEQIEAGESGCEPMDNFARELVETGYLHNHARMWFAAYWIHTERLPWQLGADFFDRHLICSCPASNTLSWRWVAGLHTQGKSYLARRSNLEKYSDPAYLGAEVGMDRLKDVAPAIVPNEPPFSTIDPDFQLEIGEVRGKVGLWITEDDLSPETSKELREATFDAICTSVVSAPPQSENSNGLRRAYRLSGAKDAAERAKAHWGVEAANIEASAAKELANQLGEWAKAAQLKTVVTLKPFVGPMNEALSEIRARLQSEGIDLVLLRRPEDAELLPYATAGFFKFWQGVKASSGRDFH
;
A
#
# COMPACT_ATOMS: atom_id res chain seq x y z
N GLU A 1 9.47 -2.75 -5.47
CA GLU A 1 9.47 -1.55 -6.33
C GLU A 1 10.79 -0.82 -6.14
N ARG A 2 11.45 -0.33 -7.20
CA ARG A 2 12.73 0.41 -7.10
C ARG A 2 12.59 1.90 -7.36
N HIS A 3 11.40 2.36 -7.73
CA HIS A 3 11.13 3.75 -8.05
C HIS A 3 10.24 4.37 -6.97
N PRO A 4 10.78 4.81 -5.82
CA PRO A 4 9.98 5.39 -4.73
C PRO A 4 9.21 6.64 -5.18
N GLU A 5 9.72 7.36 -6.18
CA GLU A 5 9.06 8.52 -6.79
C GLU A 5 7.72 8.18 -7.47
N VAL A 6 7.47 6.91 -7.84
CA VAL A 6 6.18 6.49 -8.40
C VAL A 6 5.05 6.78 -7.42
N TRP A 7 5.27 6.53 -6.13
CA TRP A 7 4.26 6.79 -5.11
C TRP A 7 3.99 8.27 -4.91
N THR A 8 5.04 9.08 -4.74
CA THR A 8 4.88 10.53 -4.53
C THR A 8 4.28 11.21 -5.77
N HIS A 9 4.65 10.74 -6.96
CA HIS A 9 4.02 11.16 -8.22
C HIS A 9 2.55 10.78 -8.29
N TYR A 10 2.20 9.55 -7.91
CA TYR A 10 0.81 9.08 -7.82
C TYR A 10 -0.01 9.94 -6.88
N VAL A 11 0.44 10.18 -5.65
CA VAL A 11 -0.30 11.00 -4.66
C VAL A 11 -0.57 12.39 -5.21
N ARG A 12 0.47 13.05 -5.74
CA ARG A 12 0.32 14.39 -6.34
C ARG A 12 -0.66 14.39 -7.51
N THR A 13 -0.48 13.48 -8.46
CA THR A 13 -1.34 13.45 -9.66
C THR A 13 -2.76 13.00 -9.36
N ARG A 14 -2.99 12.16 -8.34
CA ARG A 14 -4.33 11.86 -7.83
C ARG A 14 -5.04 13.14 -7.42
N ASP A 15 -4.38 13.99 -6.64
CA ASP A 15 -4.96 15.23 -6.13
C ASP A 15 -5.20 16.23 -7.27
N GLU A 16 -4.25 16.36 -8.19
CA GLU A 16 -4.36 17.21 -9.39
C GLU A 16 -5.52 16.77 -10.30
N GLU A 17 -5.60 15.48 -10.64
CA GLU A 17 -6.66 14.91 -11.49
C GLU A 17 -8.03 14.98 -10.80
N GLY A 18 -8.09 14.70 -9.50
CA GLY A 18 -9.31 14.82 -8.70
C GLY A 18 -9.84 16.26 -8.66
N ALA A 19 -8.95 17.24 -8.50
CA ALA A 19 -9.31 18.65 -8.56
C ALA A 19 -9.76 19.10 -9.96
N ALA A 20 -9.18 18.51 -11.02
CA ALA A 20 -9.47 18.84 -12.41
C ALA A 20 -10.75 18.22 -12.96
N LEU A 21 -11.37 17.25 -12.28
CA LEU A 21 -12.59 16.61 -12.75
C LEU A 21 -13.74 17.61 -12.96
N SER A 22 -14.42 17.48 -14.10
CA SER A 22 -15.70 18.14 -14.36
C SER A 22 -16.79 17.62 -13.42
N LEU A 23 -17.90 18.36 -13.26
CA LEU A 23 -19.04 17.91 -12.46
C LEU A 23 -19.60 16.57 -12.95
N GLU A 24 -19.66 16.37 -14.26
CA GLU A 24 -20.12 15.11 -14.87
C GLU A 24 -19.17 13.96 -14.52
N GLN A 25 -17.85 14.17 -14.60
CA GLN A 25 -16.88 13.14 -14.24
C GLN A 25 -16.91 12.82 -12.74
N ARG A 26 -17.09 13.81 -11.87
CA ARG A 26 -17.24 13.57 -10.42
C ARG A 26 -18.47 12.71 -10.14
N HIS A 27 -19.62 13.07 -10.73
CA HIS A 27 -20.82 12.26 -10.58
C HIS A 27 -20.62 10.85 -11.14
N ARG A 28 -19.87 10.72 -12.23
CA ARG A 28 -19.58 9.41 -12.81
C ARG A 28 -18.70 8.54 -11.92
N VAL A 29 -17.68 9.13 -11.29
CA VAL A 29 -16.85 8.48 -10.26
C VAL A 29 -17.73 7.99 -9.12
N GLU A 30 -18.58 8.87 -8.57
CA GLU A 30 -19.50 8.53 -7.47
C GLU A 30 -20.44 7.37 -7.82
N GLN A 31 -21.03 7.37 -9.02
CA GLN A 31 -21.88 6.28 -9.50
C GLN A 31 -21.12 4.95 -9.58
N ILE A 32 -19.90 4.95 -10.13
CA ILE A 32 -19.11 3.72 -10.27
C ILE A 32 -18.69 3.19 -8.90
N GLU A 33 -18.25 4.06 -7.99
CA GLU A 33 -17.88 3.67 -6.63
C GLU A 33 -19.08 3.14 -5.82
N ALA A 34 -20.29 3.67 -6.07
CA ALA A 34 -21.53 3.20 -5.46
C ALA A 34 -22.05 1.88 -6.07
N GLY A 35 -21.45 1.39 -7.16
CA GLY A 35 -21.94 0.22 -7.89
C GLY A 35 -23.24 0.51 -8.67
N GLU A 36 -23.34 1.70 -9.24
CA GLU A 36 -24.46 2.21 -10.04
C GLU A 36 -23.98 2.65 -11.43
N SER A 37 -22.91 2.03 -11.93
CA SER A 37 -22.30 2.39 -13.21
C SER A 37 -23.19 2.04 -14.40
N GLY A 38 -24.14 1.11 -14.25
CA GLY A 38 -24.92 0.54 -15.34
C GLY A 38 -24.14 -0.53 -16.11
N CYS A 39 -23.16 -1.16 -15.45
CA CYS A 39 -22.44 -2.34 -15.92
C CYS A 39 -22.41 -3.33 -14.76
N GLU A 40 -23.37 -4.25 -14.76
CA GLU A 40 -23.72 -5.06 -13.59
C GLU A 40 -22.55 -5.85 -12.99
N PRO A 41 -21.62 -6.46 -13.77
CA PRO A 41 -20.45 -7.09 -13.16
C PRO A 41 -19.52 -6.11 -12.45
N MET A 42 -19.35 -4.90 -13.00
CA MET A 42 -18.50 -3.86 -12.39
C MET A 42 -19.16 -3.31 -11.12
N ASP A 43 -20.49 -3.18 -11.16
CA ASP A 43 -21.31 -2.78 -10.03
C ASP A 43 -21.26 -3.79 -8.88
N ASN A 44 -21.30 -5.09 -9.21
CA ASN A 44 -21.09 -6.17 -8.25
C ASN A 44 -19.68 -6.11 -7.64
N PHE A 45 -18.64 -5.86 -8.44
CA PHE A 45 -17.27 -5.74 -7.92
C PHE A 45 -17.06 -4.52 -7.02
N ALA A 46 -17.65 -3.36 -7.35
CA ALA A 46 -17.61 -2.18 -6.50
C ALA A 46 -18.29 -2.46 -5.15
N ARG A 47 -19.49 -3.06 -5.17
CA ARG A 47 -20.22 -3.45 -3.95
C ARG A 47 -19.44 -4.47 -3.12
N GLU A 48 -18.94 -5.55 -3.71
CA GLU A 48 -18.14 -6.55 -2.99
C GLU A 48 -16.90 -5.92 -2.34
N LEU A 49 -16.19 -5.04 -3.06
CA LEU A 49 -15.03 -4.35 -2.53
C LEU A 49 -15.40 -3.47 -1.32
N VAL A 50 -16.48 -2.69 -1.40
CA VAL A 50 -16.92 -1.83 -0.30
C VAL A 50 -17.42 -2.63 0.90
N GLU A 51 -18.21 -3.68 0.65
CA GLU A 51 -18.85 -4.50 1.68
C GLU A 51 -17.88 -5.44 2.41
N THR A 52 -16.90 -5.99 1.70
CA THR A 52 -15.99 -7.03 2.24
C THR A 52 -14.56 -6.54 2.44
N GLY A 53 -14.18 -5.46 1.76
CA GLY A 53 -12.80 -4.99 1.67
C GLY A 53 -11.86 -5.94 0.91
N TYR A 54 -12.42 -6.87 0.14
CA TYR A 54 -11.70 -7.82 -0.70
C TYR A 54 -12.25 -7.81 -2.13
N LEU A 55 -11.38 -8.15 -3.07
CA LEU A 55 -11.77 -8.45 -4.44
C LEU A 55 -10.73 -9.42 -5.04
N HIS A 56 -11.17 -10.41 -5.81
CA HIS A 56 -10.25 -11.33 -6.49
C HIS A 56 -9.38 -10.59 -7.53
N ASN A 57 -8.13 -11.04 -7.72
CA ASN A 57 -7.17 -10.33 -8.58
C ASN A 57 -7.65 -10.09 -10.02
N HIS A 58 -8.34 -11.06 -10.65
CA HIS A 58 -8.90 -10.83 -11.99
C HIS A 58 -10.01 -9.76 -12.00
N ALA A 59 -10.88 -9.74 -11.00
CA ALA A 59 -11.92 -8.73 -10.87
C ALA A 59 -11.30 -7.34 -10.66
N ARG A 60 -10.22 -7.24 -9.88
CA ARG A 60 -9.42 -6.00 -9.76
C ARG A 60 -8.92 -5.49 -11.11
N MET A 61 -8.34 -6.38 -11.92
CA MET A 61 -7.83 -6.03 -13.25
C MET A 61 -8.95 -5.61 -14.22
N TRP A 62 -10.09 -6.31 -14.20
CA TRP A 62 -11.23 -5.95 -15.05
C TRP A 62 -11.85 -4.62 -14.64
N PHE A 63 -12.05 -4.40 -13.34
CA PHE A 63 -12.58 -3.14 -12.83
C PHE A 63 -11.66 -1.96 -13.17
N ALA A 64 -10.34 -2.12 -12.97
CA ALA A 64 -9.37 -1.09 -13.34
C ALA A 64 -9.37 -0.79 -14.85
N ALA A 65 -9.46 -1.83 -15.69
CA ALA A 65 -9.51 -1.63 -17.14
C ALA A 65 -10.83 -1.00 -17.60
N TYR A 66 -11.95 -1.34 -16.95
CA TYR A 66 -13.23 -0.70 -17.16
C TYR A 66 -13.14 0.80 -16.82
N TRP A 67 -12.65 1.13 -15.63
CA TRP A 67 -12.44 2.51 -15.17
C TRP A 67 -11.62 3.35 -16.16
N ILE A 68 -10.46 2.84 -16.59
CA ILE A 68 -9.53 3.61 -17.42
C ILE A 68 -10.00 3.65 -18.87
N HIS A 69 -10.36 2.49 -19.44
CA HIS A 69 -10.52 2.36 -20.89
C HIS A 69 -11.97 2.42 -21.36
N THR A 70 -12.93 2.08 -20.50
CA THR A 70 -14.36 2.21 -20.83
C THR A 70 -14.89 3.55 -20.36
N GLU A 71 -14.63 3.91 -19.11
CA GLU A 71 -15.16 5.14 -18.49
C GLU A 71 -14.28 6.37 -18.73
N ARG A 72 -13.06 6.18 -19.26
CA ARG A 72 -12.11 7.26 -19.57
C ARG A 72 -11.79 8.13 -18.34
N LEU A 73 -11.79 7.53 -17.16
CA LEU A 73 -11.50 8.22 -15.91
C LEU A 73 -10.00 8.12 -15.57
N PRO A 74 -9.44 9.11 -14.86
CA PRO A 74 -8.06 9.07 -14.38
C PRO A 74 -7.83 7.81 -13.52
N TRP A 75 -6.79 7.06 -13.84
CA TRP A 75 -6.48 5.80 -13.15
C TRP A 75 -6.17 6.01 -11.67
N GLN A 76 -5.64 7.18 -11.32
CA GLN A 76 -5.24 7.54 -9.96
C GLN A 76 -6.43 7.52 -8.99
N LEU A 77 -7.60 7.95 -9.48
CA LEU A 77 -8.83 7.98 -8.69
C LEU A 77 -9.38 6.58 -8.45
N GLY A 78 -9.30 5.70 -9.44
CA GLY A 78 -9.65 4.28 -9.26
C GLY A 78 -8.69 3.56 -8.31
N ALA A 79 -7.39 3.89 -8.38
CA ALA A 79 -6.41 3.39 -7.42
C ALA A 79 -6.69 3.89 -6.00
N ASP A 80 -7.13 5.13 -5.83
CA ASP A 80 -7.53 5.69 -4.53
C ASP A 80 -8.78 4.99 -3.97
N PHE A 81 -9.79 4.74 -4.80
CA PHE A 81 -10.95 3.91 -4.43
C PHE A 81 -10.50 2.55 -3.89
N PHE A 82 -9.57 1.89 -4.58
CA PHE A 82 -9.04 0.61 -4.11
C PHE A 82 -8.26 0.74 -2.80
N ASP A 83 -7.46 1.80 -2.61
CA ASP A 83 -6.71 1.99 -1.37
C ASP A 83 -7.61 2.23 -0.16
N ARG A 84 -8.72 2.95 -0.34
CA ARG A 84 -9.71 3.22 0.70
C ARG A 84 -10.45 1.97 1.19
N HIS A 85 -10.69 1.00 0.29
CA HIS A 85 -11.56 -0.14 0.59
C HIS A 85 -10.81 -1.46 0.78
N LEU A 86 -9.69 -1.71 0.10
CA LEU A 86 -8.94 -2.96 0.25
C LEU A 86 -8.29 -3.06 1.64
N ILE A 87 -8.68 -4.09 2.41
CA ILE A 87 -8.04 -4.38 3.71
C ILE A 87 -6.55 -4.69 3.56
N CYS A 88 -6.18 -5.27 2.42
CA CYS A 88 -4.81 -5.65 2.07
C CYS A 88 -4.13 -4.62 1.15
N SER A 89 -4.63 -3.38 1.08
CA SER A 89 -4.00 -2.37 0.22
C SER A 89 -2.55 -2.14 0.63
N CYS A 90 -1.67 -2.14 -0.36
CA CYS A 90 -0.25 -1.82 -0.22
C CYS A 90 0.08 -0.71 -1.23
N PRO A 91 0.71 0.40 -0.78
CA PRO A 91 1.08 1.52 -1.64
C PRO A 91 1.78 1.10 -2.94
N ALA A 92 2.78 0.21 -2.86
CA ALA A 92 3.49 -0.26 -4.04
C ALA A 92 2.60 -1.10 -4.96
N SER A 93 2.01 -2.18 -4.42
CA SER A 93 1.26 -3.15 -5.22
C SER A 93 0.02 -2.54 -5.88
N ASN A 94 -0.69 -1.65 -5.17
CA ASN A 94 -1.87 -0.99 -5.71
C ASN A 94 -1.48 -0.06 -6.87
N THR A 95 -0.58 0.90 -6.64
CA THR A 95 -0.15 1.86 -7.66
C THR A 95 0.43 1.17 -8.90
N LEU A 96 1.30 0.17 -8.72
CA LEU A 96 1.91 -0.55 -9.85
C LEU A 96 0.91 -1.40 -10.64
N SER A 97 -0.10 -1.98 -9.98
CA SER A 97 -1.13 -2.76 -10.67
C SER A 97 -1.98 -1.87 -11.58
N TRP A 98 -2.37 -0.70 -11.09
CA TRP A 98 -3.14 0.27 -11.88
C TRP A 98 -2.31 0.85 -13.05
N ARG A 99 -1.03 1.18 -12.80
CA ARG A 99 -0.09 1.60 -13.88
C ARG A 99 0.10 0.52 -14.93
N TRP A 100 0.16 -0.75 -14.53
CA TRP A 100 0.23 -1.86 -15.46
C TRP A 100 -1.02 -1.96 -16.34
N VAL A 101 -2.22 -1.88 -15.74
CA VAL A 101 -3.49 -1.90 -16.50
C VAL A 101 -3.57 -0.74 -17.48
N ALA A 102 -3.18 0.47 -17.04
CA ALA A 102 -3.10 1.67 -17.87
C ALA A 102 -2.16 1.52 -19.08
N GLY A 103 -1.21 0.57 -19.04
CA GLY A 103 -0.19 0.38 -20.07
C GLY A 103 1.07 1.24 -19.86
N LEU A 104 1.26 1.82 -18.68
CA LEU A 104 2.40 2.68 -18.34
C LEU A 104 3.70 1.90 -18.13
N HIS A 105 3.61 0.60 -17.83
CA HIS A 105 4.81 -0.25 -17.69
C HIS A 105 5.41 -0.66 -19.03
N THR A 106 4.60 -0.79 -20.08
CA THR A 106 5.07 -1.16 -21.41
C THR A 106 4.17 -0.50 -22.45
N GLN A 107 4.72 0.48 -23.15
CA GLN A 107 4.01 1.26 -24.15
C GLN A 107 3.27 0.35 -25.15
N GLY A 108 1.98 0.63 -25.35
CA GLY A 108 1.12 -0.13 -26.27
C GLY A 108 0.57 -1.45 -25.72
N LYS A 109 0.84 -1.80 -24.44
CA LYS A 109 0.33 -3.03 -23.80
C LYS A 109 -0.63 -2.75 -22.64
N SER A 110 -1.73 -2.05 -22.93
CA SER A 110 -2.81 -1.85 -21.95
C SER A 110 -3.64 -3.12 -21.77
N TYR A 111 -4.13 -3.35 -20.55
CA TYR A 111 -5.03 -4.45 -20.25
C TYR A 111 -6.48 -4.01 -20.44
N LEU A 112 -7.29 -4.79 -21.17
CA LEU A 112 -8.68 -4.46 -21.46
C LEU A 112 -9.62 -5.46 -20.80
N ALA A 113 -10.67 -4.94 -20.14
CA ALA A 113 -11.82 -5.73 -19.74
C ALA A 113 -12.59 -6.13 -20.99
N ARG A 114 -12.70 -7.44 -21.25
CA ARG A 114 -13.40 -7.97 -22.41
C ARG A 114 -14.55 -8.84 -21.94
N ARG A 115 -15.73 -8.64 -22.52
CA ARG A 115 -16.93 -9.47 -22.29
C ARG A 115 -16.61 -10.97 -22.29
N SER A 116 -15.91 -11.46 -23.31
CA SER A 116 -15.56 -12.89 -23.44
C SER A 116 -14.65 -13.42 -22.33
N ASN A 117 -13.81 -12.57 -21.72
CA ASN A 117 -13.00 -12.98 -20.57
C ASN A 117 -13.85 -13.10 -19.31
N LEU A 118 -14.77 -12.16 -19.09
CA LEU A 118 -15.67 -12.20 -17.96
C LEU A 118 -16.60 -13.42 -18.05
N GLU A 119 -17.19 -13.68 -19.23
CA GLU A 119 -18.05 -14.85 -19.49
C GLU A 119 -17.32 -16.19 -19.25
N LYS A 120 -16.01 -16.25 -19.56
CA LYS A 120 -15.23 -17.47 -19.42
C LYS A 120 -14.77 -17.74 -17.99
N TYR A 121 -14.42 -16.70 -17.24
CA TYR A 121 -13.68 -16.84 -15.97
C TYR A 121 -14.45 -16.32 -14.75
N SER A 122 -15.64 -15.75 -14.90
CA SER A 122 -16.49 -15.34 -13.79
C SER A 122 -17.57 -16.39 -13.54
N ASP A 123 -18.01 -16.49 -12.28
CA ASP A 123 -19.22 -17.25 -11.97
C ASP A 123 -20.42 -16.55 -12.65
N PRO A 124 -21.32 -17.28 -13.32
CA PRO A 124 -22.51 -16.69 -13.95
C PRO A 124 -23.36 -15.83 -13.02
N ALA A 125 -23.39 -16.12 -11.71
CA ALA A 125 -24.10 -15.30 -10.74
C ALA A 125 -23.55 -13.86 -10.64
N TYR A 126 -22.25 -13.67 -10.89
CA TYR A 126 -21.61 -12.35 -10.91
C TYR A 126 -21.89 -11.57 -12.20
N LEU A 127 -22.23 -12.28 -13.29
CA LEU A 127 -22.59 -11.66 -14.57
C LEU A 127 -24.05 -11.15 -14.56
N GLY A 128 -24.87 -11.67 -13.65
CA GLY A 128 -26.24 -11.23 -13.43
C GLY A 128 -27.12 -11.38 -14.67
N ALA A 129 -27.88 -10.34 -14.98
CA ALA A 129 -28.69 -10.22 -16.19
C ALA A 129 -27.88 -9.69 -17.40
N GLU A 130 -26.55 -9.70 -17.32
CA GLU A 130 -25.62 -9.19 -18.33
C GLU A 130 -25.81 -7.70 -18.68
N VAL A 131 -26.44 -6.93 -17.79
CA VAL A 131 -26.74 -5.51 -18.05
C VAL A 131 -25.44 -4.73 -18.21
N GLY A 132 -25.32 -4.02 -19.33
CA GLY A 132 -24.15 -3.19 -19.63
C GLY A 132 -22.91 -3.96 -20.11
N MET A 133 -22.98 -5.27 -20.32
CA MET A 133 -21.87 -6.07 -20.85
C MET A 133 -21.43 -5.66 -22.26
N ASP A 134 -22.32 -5.08 -23.05
CA ASP A 134 -22.00 -4.55 -24.39
C ASP A 134 -21.03 -3.37 -24.35
N ARG A 135 -20.90 -2.69 -23.21
CA ARG A 135 -19.91 -1.62 -23.01
C ARG A 135 -18.48 -2.16 -22.96
N LEU A 136 -18.32 -3.45 -22.72
CA LEU A 136 -17.03 -4.16 -22.69
C LEU A 136 -16.66 -4.78 -24.04
N LYS A 137 -17.47 -4.51 -25.07
CA LYS A 137 -17.24 -4.97 -26.44
C LYS A 137 -16.44 -3.92 -27.21
N ASP A 138 -15.40 -4.36 -27.92
CA ASP A 138 -14.60 -3.53 -28.83
C ASP A 138 -13.99 -2.26 -28.19
N VAL A 139 -13.72 -2.30 -26.88
CA VAL A 139 -13.11 -1.17 -26.14
C VAL A 139 -11.70 -0.90 -26.64
N ALA A 140 -11.45 0.32 -27.12
CA ALA A 140 -10.11 0.78 -27.46
C ALA A 140 -9.36 1.30 -26.22
N PRO A 141 -8.04 1.02 -26.09
CA PRO A 141 -7.23 1.58 -25.01
C PRO A 141 -7.33 3.10 -24.92
N ALA A 142 -7.36 3.61 -23.70
CA ALA A 142 -7.30 5.06 -23.45
C ALA A 142 -5.90 5.58 -23.69
N ILE A 143 -5.81 6.84 -24.11
CA ILE A 143 -4.54 7.56 -24.13
C ILE A 143 -4.28 8.03 -22.71
N VAL A 144 -3.33 7.37 -22.04
CA VAL A 144 -2.87 7.76 -20.71
C VAL A 144 -1.60 8.60 -20.90
N PRO A 145 -1.50 9.80 -20.27
CA PRO A 145 -0.29 10.62 -20.35
C PRO A 145 0.94 9.85 -19.91
N ASN A 146 2.06 10.03 -20.62
CA ASN A 146 3.32 9.43 -20.22
C ASN A 146 3.80 10.03 -18.90
N GLU A 147 4.31 9.17 -18.02
CA GLU A 147 4.95 9.59 -16.78
C GLU A 147 6.41 10.02 -17.05
N PRO A 148 6.97 10.92 -16.21
CA PRO A 148 8.39 11.23 -16.27
C PRO A 148 9.24 9.98 -15.96
N PRO A 149 10.51 9.95 -16.40
CA PRO A 149 11.42 8.91 -15.95
C PRO A 149 11.63 9.03 -14.44
N PHE A 150 11.43 7.94 -13.71
CA PHE A 150 11.65 7.89 -12.26
C PHE A 150 13.06 7.40 -11.94
N SER A 151 13.65 7.99 -10.90
CA SER A 151 14.93 7.50 -10.39
C SER A 151 14.80 6.07 -9.84
N THR A 152 15.87 5.30 -9.93
CA THR A 152 15.98 3.99 -9.28
C THR A 152 16.78 4.14 -8.01
N ILE A 153 16.31 3.54 -6.92
CA ILE A 153 17.17 3.33 -5.75
C ILE A 153 18.28 2.35 -6.10
N ASP A 154 19.49 2.67 -5.64
CA ASP A 154 20.60 1.73 -5.61
C ASP A 154 20.16 0.52 -4.76
N PRO A 155 20.10 -0.71 -5.29
CA PRO A 155 19.67 -1.87 -4.49
C PRO A 155 20.60 -2.15 -3.30
N ASP A 156 21.85 -1.71 -3.37
CA ASP A 156 22.88 -1.88 -2.35
C ASP A 156 22.95 -0.69 -1.38
N PHE A 157 21.98 0.24 -1.45
CA PHE A 157 21.92 1.37 -0.53
C PHE A 157 21.98 0.90 0.92
N GLN A 158 22.88 1.55 1.66
CA GLN A 158 23.02 1.34 3.10
C GLN A 158 22.05 2.28 3.80
N LEU A 159 21.35 1.77 4.82
CA LEU A 159 20.59 2.63 5.69
C LEU A 159 21.51 3.44 6.57
N GLU A 160 21.08 4.66 6.88
CA GLU A 160 21.64 5.44 7.97
C GLU A 160 21.28 4.76 9.30
N ILE A 161 22.13 3.80 9.70
CA ILE A 161 22.07 3.19 11.03
C ILE A 161 22.75 4.18 11.98
N GLY A 162 21.95 4.96 12.69
CA GLY A 162 22.43 5.81 13.79
C GLY A 162 23.05 4.96 14.91
N GLU A 163 23.79 5.60 15.81
CA GLU A 163 24.37 4.90 16.95
C GLU A 163 23.27 4.51 17.94
N VAL A 164 23.21 3.23 18.30
CA VAL A 164 22.28 2.75 19.33
C VAL A 164 22.87 3.04 20.70
N ARG A 165 22.22 3.90 21.48
CA ARG A 165 22.71 4.36 22.78
C ARG A 165 21.59 4.37 23.81
N GLY A 166 21.96 4.18 25.08
CA GLY A 166 21.03 4.29 26.20
C GLY A 166 19.86 3.32 26.10
N LYS A 167 18.68 3.74 26.58
CA LYS A 167 17.46 2.94 26.50
C LYS A 167 16.92 2.89 25.08
N VAL A 168 16.54 1.71 24.63
CA VAL A 168 16.15 1.43 23.25
C VAL A 168 14.69 1.02 23.19
N GLY A 169 13.90 1.71 22.37
CA GLY A 169 12.52 1.29 22.07
C GLY A 169 12.40 0.68 20.68
N LEU A 170 11.59 -0.37 20.56
CA LEU A 170 11.16 -0.91 19.28
C LEU A 170 9.85 -0.25 18.86
N TRP A 171 9.85 0.38 17.71
CA TRP A 171 8.64 0.86 17.04
C TRP A 171 8.28 -0.10 15.91
N ILE A 172 7.09 -0.69 16.01
CA ILE A 172 6.50 -1.62 15.05
C ILE A 172 5.48 -0.85 14.21
N THR A 173 5.64 -0.90 12.89
CA THR A 173 4.76 -0.20 11.94
C THR A 173 3.89 -1.18 11.21
N GLU A 174 2.83 -0.69 10.56
CA GLU A 174 1.97 -1.49 9.71
C GLU A 174 2.59 -1.98 8.40
N ASP A 175 3.73 -1.42 8.01
CA ASP A 175 4.55 -1.93 6.92
C ASP A 175 5.27 -3.23 7.32
N ASP A 176 5.48 -3.46 8.61
CA ASP A 176 6.09 -4.68 9.13
C ASP A 176 5.61 -5.04 10.54
N LEU A 177 4.63 -5.94 10.58
CA LEU A 177 3.98 -6.42 11.81
C LEU A 177 4.67 -7.65 12.42
N SER A 178 5.83 -8.08 11.91
CA SER A 178 6.51 -9.30 12.39
C SER A 178 8.01 -9.10 12.61
N PRO A 179 8.41 -8.10 13.41
CA PRO A 179 9.82 -7.79 13.64
C PRO A 179 10.59 -8.93 14.32
N GLU A 180 9.92 -9.81 15.07
CA GLU A 180 10.57 -10.93 15.77
C GLU A 180 11.09 -12.01 14.80
N THR A 181 10.64 -11.96 13.54
CA THR A 181 11.15 -12.83 12.48
C THR A 181 12.44 -12.30 11.84
N SER A 182 12.81 -11.03 12.07
CA SER A 182 14.04 -10.43 11.54
C SER A 182 15.26 -10.92 12.32
N LYS A 183 16.34 -11.23 11.60
CA LYS A 183 17.60 -11.68 12.20
C LYS A 183 18.27 -10.60 13.06
N GLU A 184 18.09 -9.33 12.72
CA GLU A 184 18.65 -8.15 13.39
C GLU A 184 17.97 -7.90 14.72
N LEU A 185 16.66 -8.16 14.79
CA LEU A 185 15.82 -7.78 15.92
C LEU A 185 15.55 -8.93 16.88
N ARG A 186 15.49 -10.18 16.39
CA ARG A 186 15.05 -11.33 17.21
C ARG A 186 15.91 -11.58 18.45
N GLU A 187 17.20 -11.25 18.41
CA GLU A 187 18.15 -11.43 19.52
C GLU A 187 18.41 -10.11 20.29
N ALA A 188 17.84 -9.01 19.81
CA ALA A 188 17.95 -7.71 20.46
C ALA A 188 17.05 -7.64 21.71
N THR A 189 17.37 -6.68 22.58
CA THR A 189 16.57 -6.37 23.78
C THR A 189 16.05 -4.94 23.68
N PHE A 190 14.85 -4.71 24.24
CA PHE A 190 14.18 -3.42 24.18
C PHE A 190 13.67 -3.03 25.58
N ASP A 191 13.77 -1.75 25.91
CA ASP A 191 13.23 -1.18 27.14
C ASP A 191 11.73 -0.86 27.03
N ALA A 192 11.26 -0.62 25.80
CA ALA A 192 9.85 -0.35 25.49
C ALA A 192 9.51 -0.82 24.07
N ILE A 193 8.25 -1.19 23.85
CA ILE A 193 7.74 -1.54 22.53
C ILE A 193 6.50 -0.69 22.25
N CYS A 194 6.34 -0.25 21.00
CA CYS A 194 5.15 0.44 20.55
C CYS A 194 4.75 -0.06 19.17
N THR A 195 3.45 -0.33 18.97
CA THR A 195 2.86 -0.51 17.65
C THR A 195 2.18 0.79 17.21
N SER A 196 2.07 1.03 15.91
CA SER A 196 1.33 2.18 15.39
C SER A 196 0.53 1.85 14.14
N VAL A 197 -0.66 2.42 14.05
CA VAL A 197 -1.49 2.43 12.83
C VAL A 197 -1.83 3.88 12.45
N VAL A 198 -1.67 4.21 11.17
CA VAL A 198 -2.12 5.51 10.62
C VAL A 198 -3.46 5.33 9.92
N SER A 199 -4.54 5.60 10.63
CA SER A 199 -5.91 5.56 10.13
C SER A 199 -6.35 6.96 9.72
N ALA A 200 -6.10 7.36 8.46
CA ALA A 200 -6.63 8.63 7.96
C ALA A 200 -8.13 8.77 8.31
N PRO A 201 -8.60 9.97 8.70
CA PRO A 201 -10.00 10.15 9.06
C PRO A 201 -10.88 9.73 7.87
N PRO A 202 -12.05 9.10 8.13
CA PRO A 202 -12.94 8.64 7.07
C PRO A 202 -13.29 9.81 6.15
N GLN A 203 -12.98 9.67 4.86
CA GLN A 203 -13.40 10.65 3.84
C GLN A 203 -14.86 10.44 3.42
N SER A 204 -15.46 9.28 3.77
CA SER A 204 -16.90 8.98 3.67
C SER A 204 -17.34 7.99 4.76
N GLU A 205 -18.63 8.00 5.15
CA GLU A 205 -19.20 7.19 6.24
C GLU A 205 -19.04 5.66 6.05
N ASN A 206 -18.78 5.17 4.83
CA ASN A 206 -18.51 3.75 4.53
C ASN A 206 -17.03 3.46 4.17
N SER A 207 -16.18 4.48 4.06
CA SER A 207 -14.75 4.31 3.84
C SER A 207 -14.04 4.06 5.18
N ASN A 208 -13.06 3.17 5.20
CA ASN A 208 -12.14 2.91 6.32
C ASN A 208 -12.60 1.99 7.46
N GLY A 209 -13.87 1.63 7.66
CA GLY A 209 -14.27 0.80 8.81
C GLY A 209 -13.54 -0.56 8.91
N LEU A 210 -13.72 -1.41 7.89
CA LEU A 210 -13.11 -2.74 7.82
C LEU A 210 -11.58 -2.68 7.71
N ARG A 211 -11.06 -1.78 6.87
CA ARG A 211 -9.62 -1.61 6.69
C ARG A 211 -8.93 -1.15 7.97
N ARG A 212 -9.51 -0.18 8.68
CA ARG A 212 -9.03 0.28 9.99
C ARG A 212 -9.06 -0.86 10.99
N ALA A 213 -10.19 -1.58 11.10
CA ALA A 213 -10.32 -2.72 12.01
C ALA A 213 -9.28 -3.81 11.71
N TYR A 214 -9.03 -4.11 10.43
CA TYR A 214 -8.00 -5.06 10.01
C TYR A 214 -6.59 -4.62 10.43
N ARG A 215 -6.23 -3.36 10.16
CA ARG A 215 -4.91 -2.80 10.53
C ARG A 215 -4.71 -2.77 12.04
N LEU A 216 -5.72 -2.34 12.81
CA LEU A 216 -5.69 -2.35 14.27
C LEU A 216 -5.59 -3.77 14.84
N SER A 217 -6.31 -4.73 14.25
CA SER A 217 -6.22 -6.14 14.66
C SER A 217 -4.82 -6.69 14.38
N GLY A 218 -4.22 -6.37 13.23
CA GLY A 218 -2.85 -6.76 12.91
C GLY A 218 -1.81 -6.14 13.84
N ALA A 219 -1.95 -4.85 14.17
CA ALA A 219 -1.09 -4.18 15.14
C ALA A 219 -1.23 -4.78 16.55
N LYS A 220 -2.45 -5.15 16.96
CA LYS A 220 -2.69 -5.84 18.22
C LYS A 220 -2.04 -7.22 18.26
N ASP A 221 -2.20 -8.01 17.19
CA ASP A 221 -1.53 -9.32 17.06
C ASP A 221 0.00 -9.17 17.13
N ALA A 222 0.56 -8.18 16.44
CA ALA A 222 1.99 -7.87 16.50
C ALA A 222 2.44 -7.49 17.92
N ALA A 223 1.66 -6.68 18.64
CA ALA A 223 1.92 -6.35 20.04
C ALA A 223 1.93 -7.59 20.94
N GLU A 224 0.98 -8.51 20.76
CA GLU A 224 0.89 -9.77 21.53
C GLU A 224 2.08 -10.69 21.25
N ARG A 225 2.47 -10.86 19.98
CA ARG A 225 3.67 -11.62 19.59
C ARG A 225 4.95 -10.97 20.12
N ALA A 226 5.07 -9.65 20.03
CA ALA A 226 6.21 -8.92 20.55
C ALA A 226 6.34 -9.09 22.07
N LYS A 227 5.24 -8.97 22.80
CA LYS A 227 5.21 -9.24 24.25
C LYS A 227 5.63 -10.67 24.57
N ALA A 228 5.12 -11.66 23.84
CA ALA A 228 5.47 -13.06 24.06
C ALA A 228 6.97 -13.33 23.79
N HIS A 229 7.57 -12.64 22.82
CA HIS A 229 8.98 -12.83 22.45
C HIS A 229 9.95 -12.08 23.36
N TRP A 230 9.72 -10.78 23.62
CA TRP A 230 10.66 -9.93 24.38
C TRP A 230 10.27 -9.72 25.85
N GLY A 231 9.06 -10.12 26.27
CA GLY A 231 8.59 -9.94 27.64
C GLY A 231 8.25 -8.49 28.01
N VAL A 232 8.09 -7.61 27.02
CA VAL A 232 7.81 -6.17 27.21
C VAL A 232 6.39 -5.87 26.73
N GLU A 233 5.59 -5.19 27.55
CA GLU A 233 4.27 -4.72 27.14
C GLU A 233 4.40 -3.68 26.02
N ALA A 234 3.65 -3.87 24.94
CA ALA A 234 3.62 -2.92 23.83
C ALA A 234 2.55 -1.84 24.06
N ALA A 235 2.94 -0.57 23.94
CA ALA A 235 1.99 0.52 23.75
C ALA A 235 1.36 0.40 22.35
N ASN A 236 0.14 0.93 22.19
CA ASN A 236 -0.56 0.95 20.90
C ASN A 236 -0.92 2.39 20.56
N ILE A 237 -0.39 2.89 19.45
CA ILE A 237 -0.69 4.20 18.92
C ILE A 237 -1.64 4.07 17.73
N GLU A 238 -2.72 4.83 17.77
CA GLU A 238 -3.52 5.10 16.59
C GLU A 238 -3.49 6.59 16.32
N ALA A 239 -3.16 6.94 15.09
CA ALA A 239 -3.07 8.32 14.65
C ALA A 239 -3.83 8.51 13.35
N SER A 240 -4.38 9.70 13.18
CA SER A 240 -5.11 10.10 11.98
C SER A 240 -4.21 10.72 10.90
N ALA A 241 -3.00 11.14 11.29
CA ALA A 241 -2.04 11.81 10.42
C ALA A 241 -0.59 11.64 10.93
N ALA A 242 0.37 11.89 10.05
CA ALA A 242 1.81 11.83 10.34
C ALA A 242 2.21 12.70 11.55
N LYS A 243 1.70 13.92 11.62
CA LYS A 243 1.96 14.85 12.74
C LYS A 243 1.49 14.33 14.09
N GLU A 244 0.31 13.73 14.12
CA GLU A 244 -0.25 13.15 15.33
C GLU A 244 0.55 11.92 15.76
N LEU A 245 0.89 11.05 14.81
CA LEU A 245 1.77 9.90 15.05
C LEU A 245 3.12 10.34 15.62
N ALA A 246 3.77 11.33 15.01
CA ALA A 246 5.04 11.87 15.46
C ALA A 246 4.96 12.37 16.91
N ASN A 247 3.90 13.09 17.25
CA ASN A 247 3.70 13.61 18.61
C ASN A 247 3.50 12.48 19.62
N GLN A 248 2.58 11.54 19.36
CA GLN A 248 2.30 10.42 20.25
C GLN A 248 3.53 9.51 20.43
N LEU A 249 4.27 9.22 19.35
CA LEU A 249 5.49 8.42 19.40
C LEU A 249 6.58 9.12 20.23
N GLY A 250 6.70 10.44 20.08
CA GLY A 250 7.63 11.22 20.87
C GLY A 250 7.25 11.31 22.35
N GLU A 251 5.96 11.34 22.69
CA GLU A 251 5.47 11.26 24.07
C GLU A 251 5.75 9.89 24.70
N TRP A 252 5.47 8.80 23.97
CA TRP A 252 5.81 7.44 24.38
C TRP A 252 7.31 7.29 24.64
N ALA A 253 8.15 7.73 23.71
CA ALA A 253 9.59 7.60 23.83
C ALA A 253 10.15 8.39 25.02
N LYS A 254 9.61 9.59 25.26
CA LYS A 254 9.95 10.42 26.43
C LYS A 254 9.52 9.77 27.75
N ALA A 255 8.30 9.23 27.81
CA ALA A 255 7.78 8.55 28.99
C ALA A 255 8.62 7.31 29.36
N ALA A 256 9.07 6.55 28.35
CA ALA A 256 9.97 5.41 28.52
C ALA A 256 11.45 5.81 28.72
N GLN A 257 11.77 7.11 28.67
CA GLN A 257 13.13 7.66 28.80
C GLN A 257 14.11 7.10 27.76
N LEU A 258 13.61 6.85 26.55
CA LEU A 258 14.41 6.31 25.46
C LEU A 258 15.46 7.32 24.99
N LYS A 259 16.56 6.77 24.47
CA LYS A 259 17.59 7.51 23.74
C LYS A 259 17.65 7.11 22.28
N THR A 260 17.18 5.90 21.97
CA THR A 260 17.05 5.43 20.60
C THR A 260 15.69 4.77 20.38
N VAL A 261 15.07 5.07 19.25
CA VAL A 261 13.93 4.32 18.70
C VAL A 261 14.40 3.61 17.45
N VAL A 262 14.14 2.31 17.38
CA VAL A 262 14.50 1.43 16.26
C VAL A 262 13.22 0.98 15.56
N THR A 263 13.21 1.00 14.22
CA THR A 263 12.14 0.40 13.42
C THR A 263 12.72 -0.25 12.17
N LEU A 264 12.05 -1.27 11.65
CA LEU A 264 12.25 -1.71 10.27
C LEU A 264 11.74 -0.59 9.34
N LYS A 265 12.51 -0.28 8.29
CA LYS A 265 12.24 0.85 7.42
C LYS A 265 11.06 0.56 6.48
N PRO A 266 9.99 1.37 6.52
CA PRO A 266 9.00 1.42 5.44
C PRO A 266 9.66 1.89 4.14
N PHE A 267 9.45 1.16 3.03
CA PHE A 267 10.10 1.48 1.76
C PHE A 267 9.39 2.58 0.96
N VAL A 268 8.06 2.59 1.00
CA VAL A 268 7.21 3.48 0.21
C VAL A 268 5.86 3.63 0.89
N GLY A 269 5.13 4.70 0.59
CA GLY A 269 3.81 4.93 1.15
C GLY A 269 3.78 5.96 2.28
N PRO A 270 2.60 6.13 2.91
CA PRO A 270 2.37 7.18 3.90
C PRO A 270 3.33 7.10 5.10
N MET A 271 3.66 5.89 5.56
CA MET A 271 4.57 5.72 6.69
C MET A 271 6.00 6.15 6.34
N ASN A 272 6.49 5.84 5.12
CA ASN A 272 7.80 6.32 4.67
C ASN A 272 7.84 7.85 4.53
N GLU A 273 6.75 8.47 4.05
CA GLU A 273 6.63 9.94 3.98
C GLU A 273 6.65 10.59 5.37
N ALA A 274 5.99 9.97 6.36
CA ALA A 274 5.93 10.42 7.74
C ALA A 274 7.29 10.37 8.47
N LEU A 275 8.26 9.57 8.01
CA LEU A 275 9.56 9.40 8.68
C LEU A 275 10.30 10.71 8.91
N SER A 276 10.18 11.68 8.00
CA SER A 276 10.86 12.98 8.11
C SER A 276 10.33 13.79 9.31
N GLU A 277 9.01 13.87 9.45
CA GLU A 277 8.32 14.54 10.55
C GLU A 277 8.57 13.83 11.89
N ILE A 278 8.50 12.50 11.89
CA ILE A 278 8.77 11.66 13.06
C ILE A 278 10.22 11.83 13.53
N ARG A 279 11.18 11.80 12.60
CA ARG A 279 12.60 12.01 12.91
C ARG A 279 12.83 13.38 13.53
N ALA A 280 12.28 14.45 12.95
CA ALA A 280 12.42 15.80 13.48
C ALA A 280 11.84 15.91 14.91
N ARG A 281 10.69 15.29 15.15
CA ARG A 281 10.01 15.29 16.46
C ARG A 281 10.74 14.47 17.52
N LEU A 282 11.36 13.34 17.17
CA LEU A 282 12.21 12.58 18.10
C LEU A 282 13.52 13.32 18.41
N GLN A 283 14.14 13.90 17.38
CA GLN A 283 15.37 14.68 17.54
C GLN A 283 15.18 15.91 18.43
N SER A 284 14.01 16.58 18.39
CA SER A 284 13.73 17.71 19.30
C SER A 284 13.70 17.31 20.78
N GLU A 285 13.55 16.02 21.09
CA GLU A 285 13.63 15.46 22.45
C GLU A 285 14.99 14.78 22.73
N GLY A 286 15.95 14.88 21.81
CA GLY A 286 17.26 14.23 21.92
C GLY A 286 17.19 12.71 21.83
N ILE A 287 16.28 12.18 21.00
CA ILE A 287 16.06 10.75 20.75
C ILE A 287 16.40 10.45 19.29
N ASP A 288 17.29 9.47 19.08
CA ASP A 288 17.72 9.06 17.74
C ASP A 288 16.72 8.07 17.12
N LEU A 289 16.38 8.27 15.85
CA LEU A 289 15.62 7.31 15.05
C LEU A 289 16.56 6.48 14.16
N VAL A 290 16.64 5.19 14.44
CA VAL A 290 17.43 4.22 13.70
C VAL A 290 16.50 3.39 12.80
N LEU A 291 16.80 3.40 11.50
CA LEU A 291 16.06 2.64 10.50
C LEU A 291 16.87 1.40 10.13
N LEU A 292 16.28 0.23 10.30
CA LEU A 292 16.89 -1.05 9.95
C LEU A 292 16.27 -1.62 8.68
N ARG A 293 17.07 -2.35 7.92
CA ARG A 293 16.66 -3.05 6.69
C ARG A 293 16.66 -4.54 6.99
N ARG A 294 15.67 -5.27 6.47
CA ARG A 294 15.73 -6.73 6.52
C ARG A 294 16.86 -7.24 5.61
N PRO A 295 17.60 -8.29 6.02
CA PRO A 295 18.57 -8.98 5.19
C PRO A 295 17.94 -9.51 3.92
N GLU A 296 16.70 -9.98 4.02
CA GLU A 296 15.94 -10.46 2.87
C GLU A 296 15.74 -9.33 1.85
N ASP A 297 15.48 -8.09 2.30
CA ASP A 297 15.39 -6.95 1.38
C ASP A 297 16.75 -6.64 0.75
N ALA A 298 17.86 -6.78 1.48
CA ALA A 298 19.21 -6.63 0.93
C ALA A 298 19.51 -7.70 -0.12
N GLU A 299 19.11 -8.95 0.12
CA GLU A 299 19.30 -10.07 -0.81
C GLU A 299 18.39 -9.97 -2.04
N LEU A 300 17.13 -9.60 -1.85
CA LEU A 300 16.09 -9.71 -2.89
C LEU A 300 15.96 -8.45 -3.75
N LEU A 301 16.20 -7.25 -3.19
CA LEU A 301 16.02 -6.01 -3.94
C LEU A 301 16.87 -5.96 -5.24
N PRO A 302 18.11 -6.48 -5.31
CA PRO A 302 18.90 -6.62 -6.55
C PRO A 302 18.23 -7.41 -7.70
N TYR A 303 17.15 -8.16 -7.45
CA TYR A 303 16.38 -8.85 -8.49
C TYR A 303 15.08 -8.14 -8.89
N ALA A 304 14.65 -7.11 -8.16
CA ALA A 304 13.43 -6.34 -8.41
C ALA A 304 13.55 -5.39 -9.63
N THR A 305 13.97 -5.92 -10.78
CA THR A 305 14.13 -5.20 -12.07
C THR A 305 12.99 -5.46 -13.04
N ALA A 306 12.09 -6.41 -12.73
CA ALA A 306 11.01 -6.84 -13.60
C ALA A 306 9.80 -7.34 -12.79
N GLY A 307 8.71 -7.69 -13.49
CA GLY A 307 7.51 -8.24 -12.87
C GLY A 307 7.73 -9.58 -12.15
N PHE A 308 6.75 -9.96 -11.33
CA PHE A 308 6.77 -11.07 -10.37
C PHE A 308 7.48 -12.36 -10.87
N PHE A 309 7.10 -12.89 -12.02
CA PHE A 309 7.69 -14.15 -12.51
C PHE A 309 9.19 -14.02 -12.84
N LYS A 310 9.59 -12.91 -13.48
CA LYS A 310 11.00 -12.67 -13.82
C LYS A 310 11.83 -12.39 -12.58
N PHE A 311 11.26 -11.70 -11.59
CA PHE A 311 11.87 -11.50 -10.29
C PHE A 311 12.26 -12.85 -9.65
N TRP A 312 11.31 -13.78 -9.51
CA TRP A 312 11.59 -15.09 -8.89
C TRP A 312 12.52 -15.97 -9.71
N GLN A 313 12.45 -15.89 -11.04
CA GLN A 313 13.44 -16.55 -11.91
C GLN A 313 14.86 -16.04 -11.62
N GLY A 314 15.04 -14.73 -11.46
CA GLY A 314 16.32 -14.11 -11.10
C GLY A 314 16.83 -14.55 -9.73
N VAL A 315 15.96 -14.51 -8.72
CA VAL A 315 16.28 -14.97 -7.36
C VAL A 315 16.73 -16.43 -7.35
N LYS A 316 15.97 -17.31 -8.02
CA LYS A 316 16.29 -18.74 -8.11
C LYS A 316 17.62 -18.99 -8.80
N ALA A 317 17.88 -18.29 -9.90
CA ALA A 317 19.11 -18.44 -10.67
C ALA A 317 20.37 -18.07 -9.86
N SER A 318 20.28 -17.07 -8.96
CA SER A 318 21.46 -16.64 -8.19
C SER A 318 21.60 -17.29 -6.82
N SER A 319 20.51 -17.61 -6.12
CA SER A 319 20.57 -18.12 -4.74
C SER A 319 20.57 -19.65 -4.67
N GLY A 320 20.18 -20.34 -5.74
CA GLY A 320 19.94 -21.79 -5.75
C GLY A 320 18.82 -22.24 -4.80
N ARG A 321 18.12 -21.30 -4.15
CA ARG A 321 17.01 -21.54 -3.22
C ARG A 321 15.69 -21.33 -3.95
N ASP A 322 14.76 -22.27 -3.79
CA ASP A 322 13.36 -22.01 -4.08
C ASP A 322 12.75 -21.31 -2.86
N PHE A 323 12.43 -20.03 -3.02
CA PHE A 323 11.56 -19.30 -2.10
C PHE A 323 10.12 -19.58 -2.53
N HIS A 324 9.62 -20.78 -2.21
CA HIS A 324 8.22 -21.18 -2.36
C HIS A 324 7.59 -21.33 -0.97
#